data_AF-Q0TYZ5-F1
#
_entry.id   AF-Q0TYZ5-F1
#
_cell.length_a   1.000
_cell.length_b   1.000
_cell.length_c   1.000
_cell.angle_alpha   90.00
_cell.angle_beta   90.00
_cell.angle_gamma   90.00
#
_symmetry.space_group_name_H-M   'P 1'
#
loop_
_entity.id
_entity.type
_entity.pdbx_description
1 polymer ?
#
loop_
_entity_poly.entity_id
_entity_poly.type
_entity_poly.pdbx_seq_one_letter_code
_entity_poly.pdbx_strand_id
1 'polypeptide(L)'
;MVEALQKWPASEEVNETDYALANNISGAMYEVFAKDIERGSRFAKGMQIFTEHPQFSISYATDHYDWEALGQAQVVDVEGSRE
;
A
#
# COMPACT_ATOMS: atom_id res chain seq x y z
N MET A 1 15.76 -5.37 10.48
CA MET A 1 15.01 -6.53 9.96
C MET A 1 15.35 -7.78 10.74
N VAL A 2 16.64 -7.98 11.07
CA VAL A 2 17.09 -9.15 11.86
C VAL A 2 16.41 -9.22 13.23
N GLU A 3 16.25 -8.09 13.92
CA GLU A 3 15.62 -8.05 15.26
C GLU A 3 14.16 -8.50 15.22
N ALA A 4 13.34 -7.96 14.30
CA ALA A 4 11.96 -8.40 14.14
C ALA A 4 11.87 -9.89 13.76
N LEU A 5 12.70 -10.37 12.83
CA LEU A 5 12.70 -11.78 12.42
C LEU A 5 13.10 -12.74 13.55
N GLN A 6 13.99 -12.32 14.45
CA GLN A 6 14.37 -13.10 15.62
C GLN A 6 13.26 -13.13 16.67
N LYS A 7 12.58 -11.99 16.87
CA LYS A 7 11.51 -11.86 17.85
C LYS A 7 10.22 -12.56 17.41
N TRP A 8 9.87 -12.44 16.14
CA TRP A 8 8.66 -12.98 15.53
C TRP A 8 9.01 -13.75 14.26
N PRO A 9 9.53 -15.00 14.40
CA PRO A 9 9.91 -15.79 13.25
C PRO A 9 8.72 -16.10 12.34
N ALA A 10 8.88 -15.82 11.05
CA ALA A 10 7.87 -16.09 10.01
C ALA A 10 6.49 -15.46 10.26
N SER A 11 6.45 -14.32 10.98
CA SER A 11 5.20 -13.60 11.19
C SER A 11 4.69 -12.90 9.93
N GLU A 12 3.37 -12.93 9.77
CA GLU A 12 2.61 -12.17 8.76
C GLU A 12 1.78 -11.03 9.40
N GLU A 13 1.92 -10.83 10.71
CA GLU A 13 1.16 -9.82 11.45
C GLU A 13 1.71 -8.41 11.17
N VAL A 14 0.80 -7.47 10.85
CA VAL A 14 1.16 -6.12 10.39
C VAL A 14 1.91 -5.27 11.43
N ASN A 15 1.81 -5.64 12.71
CA ASN A 15 2.46 -4.97 13.84
C ASN A 15 3.71 -5.71 14.35
N GLU A 16 4.06 -6.85 13.78
CA GLU A 16 5.26 -7.65 14.15
C GLU A 16 6.43 -7.36 13.20
N THR A 17 6.63 -6.07 12.93
CA THR A 17 7.62 -5.59 11.95
C THR A 17 8.73 -4.79 12.61
N ASP A 18 9.84 -4.64 11.90
CA ASP A 18 10.97 -3.83 12.34
C ASP A 18 10.59 -2.33 12.44
N TYR A 19 9.67 -1.88 11.58
CA TYR A 19 9.11 -0.52 11.67
C TYR A 19 8.35 -0.32 12.98
N ALA A 20 7.60 -1.34 13.41
CA ALA A 20 6.88 -1.31 14.68
C ALA A 20 7.83 -1.22 15.88
N LEU A 21 8.93 -2.00 15.86
CA LEU A 21 9.98 -1.93 16.88
C LEU A 21 10.64 -0.55 16.92
N ALA A 22 11.04 -0.01 15.76
CA ALA A 22 11.76 1.25 15.66
C ALA A 22 10.91 2.47 16.06
N ASN A 23 9.59 2.42 15.82
CA ASN A 23 8.67 3.50 16.14
C ASN A 23 7.89 3.27 17.46
N ASN A 24 8.16 2.17 18.16
CA ASN A 24 7.46 1.76 19.38
C ASN A 24 5.92 1.82 19.25
N ILE A 25 5.41 1.24 18.17
CA ILE A 25 3.97 1.14 17.90
C ILE A 25 3.48 -0.30 18.01
N SER A 26 2.22 -0.48 18.40
CA SER A 26 1.55 -1.78 18.47
C SER A 26 0.60 -2.06 17.30
N GLY A 27 0.50 -1.10 16.36
CA GLY A 27 -0.40 -1.14 15.21
C GLY A 27 0.34 -1.15 13.88
N ALA A 28 -0.39 -1.04 12.79
CA ALA A 28 0.20 -1.04 11.45
C ALA A 28 0.97 0.26 11.17
N MET A 29 1.98 0.19 10.29
CA MET A 29 2.71 1.37 9.79
C MET A 29 1.78 2.48 9.28
N TYR A 30 0.68 2.10 8.61
CA TYR A 30 -0.31 3.03 8.07
C TYR A 30 -1.01 3.88 9.14
N GLU A 31 -1.11 3.40 10.38
CA GLU A 31 -1.67 4.21 11.48
C GLU A 31 -0.77 5.40 11.83
N VAL A 32 0.54 5.29 11.60
CA VAL A 32 1.47 6.42 11.75
C VAL A 32 1.27 7.42 10.63
N PHE A 33 1.14 6.95 9.39
CA PHE A 33 0.90 7.81 8.22
C PHE A 33 -0.44 8.54 8.31
N ALA A 34 -1.47 7.90 8.85
CA ALA A 34 -2.76 8.53 9.09
C ALA A 34 -2.72 9.65 10.14
N LYS A 35 -1.77 9.60 11.08
CA LYS A 35 -1.60 10.59 12.17
C LYS A 35 -0.59 11.69 11.82
N ASP A 36 0.33 11.43 10.90
CA ASP A 36 1.39 12.34 10.47
C ASP A 36 1.24 12.63 8.97
N ILE A 37 0.63 13.77 8.64
CA ILE A 37 0.35 14.20 7.27
C ILE A 37 1.63 14.28 6.44
N GLU A 38 2.75 14.75 7.00
CA GLU A 38 3.99 14.91 6.24
C GLU A 38 4.58 13.54 5.85
N ARG A 39 4.53 12.56 6.76
CA ARG A 39 4.91 11.17 6.46
C ARG A 39 3.94 10.52 5.48
N GLY A 40 2.64 10.72 5.68
CA GLY A 40 1.60 10.20 4.80
C GLY A 40 1.74 10.71 3.36
N SER A 41 1.90 12.03 3.17
CA SER A 41 2.10 12.62 1.84
C SER A 41 3.40 12.15 1.18
N ARG A 42 4.49 11.97 1.95
CA ARG A 42 5.73 11.40 1.41
C ARG A 42 5.54 9.97 0.93
N PHE A 43 4.83 9.15 1.70
CA PHE A 43 4.51 7.78 1.31
C PHE A 43 3.64 7.75 0.04
N ALA A 44 2.55 8.55 0.00
CA ALA A 44 1.66 8.64 -1.14
C ALA A 44 2.40 9.05 -2.43
N LYS A 45 3.28 10.05 -2.34
CA LYS A 45 4.12 10.47 -3.47
C LYS A 45 5.08 9.37 -3.93
N GLY A 46 5.65 8.61 -2.99
CA GLY A 46 6.46 7.44 -3.32
C GLY A 46 5.66 6.37 -4.08
N MET A 47 4.41 6.14 -3.67
CA MET A 47 3.50 5.20 -4.35
C MET A 47 3.12 5.64 -5.76
N GLN A 48 2.92 6.95 -6.00
CA GLN A 48 2.57 7.49 -7.31
C GLN A 48 3.64 7.20 -8.38
N ILE A 49 4.92 7.22 -8.01
CA ILE A 49 6.06 6.98 -8.92
C ILE A 49 5.95 5.62 -9.62
N PHE A 50 5.38 4.60 -8.98
CA PHE A 50 5.22 3.29 -9.63
C PHE A 50 4.40 3.39 -10.92
N THR A 51 3.38 4.24 -10.96
CA THR A 51 2.54 4.40 -12.15
C THR A 51 3.24 5.09 -13.32
N GLU A 52 4.36 5.78 -13.06
CA GLU A 52 5.21 6.40 -14.09
C GLU A 52 6.12 5.37 -14.78
N HIS A 53 6.32 4.20 -14.18
CA HIS A 53 7.14 3.14 -14.76
C HIS A 53 6.33 2.26 -15.71
N PRO A 54 6.79 2.01 -16.94
CA PRO A 54 6.07 1.21 -17.93
C PRO A 54 5.67 -0.18 -17.42
N GLN A 55 6.46 -0.78 -16.52
CA GLN A 55 6.21 -2.12 -15.97
C GLN A 55 5.02 -2.18 -15.02
N PHE A 56 4.59 -1.05 -14.46
CA PHE A 56 3.46 -0.93 -13.55
C PHE A 56 2.41 0.05 -14.10
N SER A 57 2.37 0.23 -15.42
CA SER A 57 1.44 1.15 -16.05
C SER A 57 -0.01 0.74 -15.78
N ILE A 58 -0.85 1.73 -15.43
CA ILE A 58 -2.28 1.55 -15.22
C ILE A 58 -2.98 1.01 -16.48
N SER A 59 -2.40 1.22 -17.67
CA SER A 59 -2.93 0.68 -18.93
C SER A 59 -3.10 -0.84 -18.89
N TYR A 60 -2.32 -1.56 -18.09
CA TYR A 60 -2.49 -3.01 -17.94
C TYR A 60 -3.83 -3.38 -17.32
N ALA A 61 -4.39 -2.54 -16.45
CA ALA A 61 -5.71 -2.77 -15.88
C ALA A 61 -6.85 -2.37 -16.84
N THR A 62 -6.65 -1.33 -17.66
CA THR A 62 -7.69 -0.84 -18.58
C THR A 62 -7.76 -1.62 -19.89
N ASP A 63 -6.62 -2.08 -20.41
CA ASP A 63 -6.54 -2.57 -21.80
C ASP A 63 -6.57 -4.10 -21.90
N HIS A 64 -6.37 -4.81 -20.79
CA HIS A 64 -6.26 -6.27 -20.76
C HIS A 64 -7.38 -6.97 -19.99
N TYR A 65 -8.36 -6.22 -19.50
CA TYR A 65 -9.61 -6.74 -18.96
C TYR A 65 -10.76 -6.40 -19.91
N ASP A 66 -11.68 -7.34 -20.12
CA ASP A 66 -12.86 -7.11 -20.94
C ASP A 66 -13.91 -6.31 -20.17
N TRP A 67 -13.72 -4.99 -20.11
CA TRP A 67 -14.64 -4.07 -19.44
C TRP A 67 -16.02 -4.03 -20.10
N GLU A 68 -16.11 -4.32 -21.39
CA GLU A 68 -17.40 -4.35 -22.12
C GLU A 68 -18.26 -5.53 -21.66
N ALA A 69 -17.66 -6.67 -21.32
CA ALA A 69 -18.37 -7.83 -20.80
C ALA A 69 -19.13 -7.57 -19.48
N LEU A 70 -18.78 -6.51 -18.74
CA LEU A 70 -19.51 -6.10 -17.54
C LEU A 70 -20.90 -5.52 -17.85
N GLY A 71 -21.12 -5.03 -19.07
CA GLY A 71 -22.35 -4.33 -19.44
C GLY A 71 -22.62 -3.12 -18.55
N GLN A 72 -23.85 -2.99 -18.05
CA GLN A 72 -24.18 -1.95 -17.07
C GLN A 72 -23.82 -2.42 -15.66
N ALA A 73 -22.65 -1.99 -15.17
CA ALA A 73 -22.13 -2.38 -13.86
C ALA A 73 -21.69 -1.18 -13.02
N GLN A 74 -21.60 -1.40 -11.70
CA GLN A 74 -20.94 -0.47 -10.77
C GLN A 74 -19.53 -1.00 -10.47
N VAL A 75 -18.52 -0.15 -10.69
CA VAL A 75 -17.13 -0.43 -10.34
C VAL A 75 -16.78 0.40 -9.10
N VAL A 76 -16.20 -0.25 -8.08
CA VAL A 76 -15.72 0.39 -6.86
C VAL A 76 -14.23 0.14 -6.75
N ASP A 77 -13.43 1.20 -6.87
CA ASP A 77 -12.00 1.16 -6.57
C ASP A 77 -11.81 1.23 -5.04
N VAL A 78 -11.35 0.13 -4.46
CA VAL A 78 -11.23 -0.06 -3.00
C VAL A 78 -9.93 0.52 -2.45
N GLU A 79 -8.86 0.57 -3.25
CA GLU A 79 -7.52 1.01 -2.83
C GLU A 79 -7.18 2.44 -3.26
N GLY A 80 -8.13 3.12 -3.92
CA GLY A 80 -7.97 4.42 -4.56
C GLY A 80 -7.05 5.40 -3.83
N SER A 81 -6.00 5.85 -4.52
CA SER A 81 -5.17 6.97 -4.08
C SER A 81 -6.01 8.23 -4.06
N ARG A 82 -6.41 8.70 -2.88
CA ARG A 82 -7.03 10.02 -2.76
C ARG A 82 -5.97 11.09 -3.00
N GLU A 83 -6.25 11.98 -3.94
CA GLU A 83 -5.59 13.29 -4.08
C GLU A 83 -5.83 14.17 -2.84
#